data_AF-A0A8T4UDQ0-F1
#
_entry.id   AF-A0A8T4UDQ0-F1
#
_cell.length_a   1.000
_cell.length_b   1.000
_cell.length_c   1.000
_cell.angle_alpha   90.00
_cell.angle_beta   90.00
_cell.angle_gamma   90.00
#
_symmetry.space_group_name_H-M   'P 1'
#
loop_
_entity.id
_entity.type
_entity.pdbx_description
1 polymer ?
#
loop_
_entity_poly.entity_id
_entity_poly.type
_entity_poly.pdbx_seq_one_letter_code
_entity_poly.pdbx_strand_id
1 'polypeptide(L)'
;MSDALTDIERDRRRNGMISAYLEKLIIYLEKPSKNNYKALKDVARGADCIPRGYFNGRTSFEENLESLLSRLRERDEIEWAGLLSSFSPLIKEGELYKRFENLSPFKGKIVMGVNYGNGFLINTAEIAGILITNVLREMGYKTHQYQKYLVVIPKRDAKKMRVIEVKEKD
;
A
#
# COMPACT_ATOMS: atom_id res chain seq x y z
N MET A 1 14.73 21.87 -17.26
CA MET A 1 13.32 21.61 -17.63
C MET A 1 13.30 20.28 -18.35
N SER A 2 12.59 19.28 -17.79
CA SER A 2 12.39 17.97 -18.43
C SER A 2 11.28 18.11 -19.48
N ASP A 3 11.44 17.48 -20.64
CA ASP A 3 10.41 17.42 -21.67
C ASP A 3 9.27 16.51 -21.18
N ALA A 4 8.01 16.93 -21.38
CA ALA A 4 6.83 16.22 -20.93
C ALA A 4 6.78 14.77 -21.43
N LEU A 5 7.31 14.50 -22.64
CA LEU A 5 7.43 13.15 -23.19
C LEU A 5 8.44 12.28 -22.42
N THR A 6 9.54 12.89 -21.96
CA THR A 6 10.57 12.20 -21.16
C THR A 6 10.04 11.88 -19.76
N ASP A 7 9.21 12.74 -19.19
CA ASP A 7 8.56 12.50 -17.89
C ASP A 7 7.51 11.39 -17.98
N ILE A 8 6.68 11.37 -19.03
CA ILE A 8 5.69 10.30 -19.27
C ILE A 8 6.38 8.93 -19.39
N GLU A 9 7.46 8.83 -20.17
CA GLU A 9 8.16 7.56 -20.36
C GLU A 9 8.88 7.11 -19.06
N ARG A 10 9.41 8.05 -18.27
CA ARG A 10 9.99 7.76 -16.96
C ARG A 10 8.93 7.19 -16.00
N ASP A 11 7.75 7.79 -15.94
CA ASP A 11 6.66 7.31 -15.09
C ASP A 11 6.12 5.95 -15.56
N ARG A 12 6.05 5.71 -16.88
CA ARG A 12 5.69 4.40 -17.44
C ARG A 12 6.68 3.32 -17.01
N ARG A 13 7.99 3.57 -17.17
CA ARG A 13 9.05 2.64 -16.75
C ARG A 13 9.02 2.38 -15.24
N ARG A 14 8.77 3.41 -14.44
CA ARG A 14 8.62 3.29 -12.98
C ARG A 14 7.44 2.40 -12.61
N ASN A 15 6.26 2.66 -13.20
CA ASN A 15 5.07 1.86 -12.94
C ASN A 15 5.25 0.40 -13.37
N GLY A 16 5.96 0.16 -14.47
CA GLY A 16 6.34 -1.18 -14.91
C GLY A 16 7.22 -1.91 -13.90
N MET A 17 8.26 -1.26 -13.37
CA MET A 17 9.13 -1.86 -12.35
C MET A 17 8.44 -2.11 -11.03
N ILE A 18 7.58 -1.18 -10.57
CA ILE A 18 6.78 -1.39 -9.36
C ILE A 18 5.84 -2.59 -9.54
N SER A 19 5.21 -2.71 -10.71
CA SER A 19 4.33 -3.85 -11.01
C SER A 19 5.09 -5.18 -11.02
N ALA A 20 6.28 -5.20 -11.65
CA ALA A 20 7.15 -6.38 -11.66
C ALA A 20 7.63 -6.75 -10.24
N TYR A 21 7.98 -5.74 -9.42
CA TYR A 21 8.38 -5.95 -8.03
C TYR A 21 7.24 -6.59 -7.23
N LEU A 22 6.02 -6.03 -7.32
CA LEU A 22 4.85 -6.57 -6.62
C LEU A 22 4.53 -7.99 -7.07
N GLU A 23 4.64 -8.29 -8.37
CA GLU A 23 4.45 -9.64 -8.88
C GLU A 23 5.48 -10.63 -8.30
N LYS A 24 6.78 -10.27 -8.29
CA LYS A 24 7.81 -11.12 -7.68
C LYS A 24 7.64 -11.27 -6.17
N LEU A 25 7.15 -10.23 -5.50
CA LEU A 25 6.82 -10.28 -4.09
C LEU A 25 5.70 -11.30 -3.83
N ILE A 26 4.61 -11.26 -4.61
CA ILE A 26 3.53 -12.25 -4.54
C ILE A 26 4.08 -13.67 -4.73
N ILE A 27 4.86 -13.89 -5.79
CA ILE A 27 5.43 -15.21 -6.10
C ILE A 27 6.31 -15.72 -4.95
N TYR A 28 7.12 -14.85 -4.36
CA TYR A 28 7.95 -15.21 -3.21
C TYR A 28 7.10 -15.55 -1.98
N LEU A 29 6.07 -14.77 -1.69
CA LEU A 29 5.18 -15.01 -0.54
C LEU A 29 4.36 -16.30 -0.68
N GLU A 30 3.93 -16.65 -1.89
CA GLU A 30 3.23 -17.91 -2.17
C GLU A 30 4.18 -19.12 -2.11
N LYS A 31 5.42 -18.96 -2.62
CA LYS A 31 6.41 -20.03 -2.69
C LYS A 31 7.81 -19.54 -2.32
N PRO A 32 8.12 -19.44 -1.02
CA PRO A 32 9.44 -19.01 -0.58
C PRO A 32 10.53 -19.98 -1.06
N SER A 33 11.50 -19.47 -1.82
CA SER A 33 12.66 -20.24 -2.27
C SER A 33 13.84 -19.31 -2.51
N LYS A 34 15.07 -19.85 -2.50
CA LYS A 34 16.29 -19.08 -2.82
C LYS A 34 16.20 -18.42 -4.20
N ASN A 35 15.64 -19.12 -5.18
CA ASN A 35 15.47 -18.61 -6.54
C ASN A 35 14.46 -17.47 -6.61
N ASN A 36 13.30 -17.61 -5.94
CA ASN A 36 12.28 -16.56 -5.92
C ASN A 36 12.74 -15.34 -5.13
N TYR A 37 13.48 -15.54 -4.04
CA TYR A 37 14.09 -14.45 -3.27
C TYR A 37 15.10 -13.67 -4.12
N LYS A 38 15.99 -14.38 -4.84
CA LYS A 38 16.95 -13.76 -5.74
C LYS A 38 16.24 -12.94 -6.82
N ALA A 39 15.22 -13.50 -7.46
CA ALA A 39 14.43 -12.80 -8.48
C ALA A 39 13.73 -11.54 -7.92
N LEU A 40 13.18 -11.61 -6.69
CA LEU A 40 12.60 -10.45 -6.01
C LEU A 40 13.66 -9.37 -5.75
N LYS A 41 14.82 -9.76 -5.23
CA LYS A 41 15.94 -8.85 -4.94
C LYS A 41 16.46 -8.15 -6.21
N ASP A 42 16.61 -8.89 -7.30
CA ASP A 42 17.07 -8.35 -8.59
C ASP A 42 16.10 -7.27 -9.12
N VAL A 43 14.79 -7.49 -8.99
CA VAL A 43 13.77 -6.52 -9.40
C VAL A 43 13.68 -5.33 -8.45
N ALA A 44 13.84 -5.55 -7.13
CA ALA A 44 13.91 -4.47 -6.14
C ALA A 44 15.06 -3.50 -6.46
N ARG A 45 16.24 -4.04 -6.75
CA ARG A 45 17.41 -3.27 -7.19
C ARG A 45 17.17 -2.52 -8.48
N GLY A 46 16.46 -3.15 -9.44
CA GLY A 46 16.07 -2.51 -10.70
C GLY A 46 15.12 -1.32 -10.50
N ALA A 47 14.19 -1.41 -9.55
CA ALA A 47 13.27 -0.33 -9.20
C ALA A 47 13.99 0.85 -8.52
N ASP A 48 14.97 0.57 -7.65
CA ASP A 48 15.78 1.59 -6.94
C ASP A 48 16.68 2.42 -7.87
N CYS A 49 17.03 1.87 -9.03
CA CYS A 49 17.82 2.56 -10.05
C CYS A 49 17.03 3.62 -10.84
N ILE A 50 15.71 3.74 -10.67
CA ILE A 50 14.90 4.75 -11.39
C ILE A 50 14.81 6.04 -10.55
N PRO A 51 15.38 7.17 -11.01
CA PRO A 51 15.27 8.44 -10.32
C PRO A 51 13.80 8.89 -10.22
N ARG A 52 13.38 9.35 -9.05
CA ARG A 52 12.15 10.15 -8.92
C ARG A 52 12.37 11.49 -9.64
N GLY A 53 11.31 12.07 -10.21
CA GLY A 53 11.38 13.29 -11.05
C GLY A 53 11.94 14.51 -10.30
N TYR A 54 11.09 15.40 -9.78
CA TYR A 54 11.54 16.60 -9.05
C TYR A 54 12.19 16.30 -7.68
N PHE A 55 12.01 15.09 -7.14
CA PHE A 55 12.65 14.62 -5.91
C PHE A 55 13.77 13.65 -6.28
N ASN A 56 15.03 13.97 -5.99
CA ASN A 56 16.18 13.11 -6.31
C ASN A 56 16.32 11.85 -5.41
N GLY A 57 15.32 11.56 -4.58
CA GLY A 57 15.35 10.37 -3.71
C GLY A 57 15.17 9.09 -4.52
N ARG A 58 16.18 8.22 -4.52
CA ARG A 58 16.02 6.83 -4.97
C ARG A 58 15.04 6.12 -4.03
N THR A 59 14.29 5.15 -4.54
CA THR A 59 13.62 4.21 -3.65
C THR A 59 14.68 3.32 -2.98
N SER A 60 14.36 2.79 -1.80
CA SER A 60 15.23 1.88 -1.04
C SER A 60 14.52 0.53 -0.87
N PHE A 61 13.99 -0.04 -1.95
CA PHE A 61 13.30 -1.32 -1.93
C PHE A 61 14.25 -2.47 -1.60
N GLU A 62 15.47 -2.48 -2.14
CA GLU A 62 16.46 -3.53 -1.86
C GLU A 62 16.94 -3.44 -0.40
N GLU A 63 17.32 -2.24 0.05
CA GLU A 63 17.84 -2.01 1.40
C GLU A 63 16.82 -2.40 2.48
N ASN A 64 15.53 -2.13 2.23
CA ASN A 64 14.47 -2.42 3.18
C ASN A 64 13.82 -3.80 2.98
N LEU A 65 14.25 -4.59 1.99
CA LEU A 65 13.56 -5.81 1.58
C LEU A 65 13.42 -6.83 2.70
N GLU A 66 14.49 -7.09 3.47
CA GLU A 66 14.45 -8.05 4.57
C GLU A 66 13.52 -7.59 5.70
N SER A 67 13.56 -6.30 6.05
CA SER A 67 12.68 -5.73 7.06
C SER A 67 11.22 -5.85 6.64
N LEU A 68 10.93 -5.51 5.37
CA LEU A 68 9.61 -5.67 4.77
C LEU A 68 9.15 -7.13 4.86
N LEU A 69 9.97 -8.07 4.39
CA LEU A 69 9.63 -9.50 4.41
C LEU A 69 9.44 -10.04 5.83
N SER A 70 10.16 -9.54 6.84
CA SER A 70 9.93 -9.88 8.25
C SER A 70 8.54 -9.44 8.69
N ARG A 71 8.19 -8.17 8.49
CA ARG A 71 6.89 -7.60 8.87
C ARG A 71 5.71 -8.30 8.16
N LEU A 72 5.87 -8.62 6.87
CA LEU A 72 4.85 -9.35 6.13
C LEU A 72 4.63 -10.76 6.66
N ARG A 73 5.71 -11.46 7.05
CA ARG A 73 5.63 -12.79 7.70
C ARG A 73 4.97 -12.73 9.07
N GLU A 74 5.25 -11.67 9.82
CA GLU A 74 4.61 -11.37 11.11
C GLU A 74 3.15 -10.90 10.97
N ARG A 75 2.65 -10.74 9.74
CA ARG A 75 1.32 -10.23 9.41
C ARG A 75 1.05 -8.83 9.96
N ASP A 76 2.07 -7.96 9.93
CA ASP A 76 1.93 -6.54 10.24
C ASP A 76 0.87 -5.89 9.34
N GLU A 77 -0.25 -5.53 9.95
CA GLU A 77 -1.42 -5.02 9.24
C GLU A 77 -1.17 -3.65 8.58
N ILE A 78 -0.31 -2.82 9.18
CA ILE A 78 0.03 -1.51 8.62
C ILE A 78 0.87 -1.71 7.36
N GLU A 79 1.87 -2.59 7.41
CA GLU A 79 2.74 -2.90 6.27
C GLU A 79 1.93 -3.52 5.11
N TRP A 80 1.06 -4.49 5.41
CA TRP A 80 0.17 -5.10 4.43
C TRP A 80 -0.78 -4.09 3.78
N ALA A 81 -1.35 -3.16 4.56
CA ALA A 81 -2.23 -2.13 4.05
C ALA A 81 -1.49 -1.10 3.19
N GLY A 82 -0.27 -0.73 3.58
CA GLY A 82 0.62 0.14 2.81
C GLY A 82 0.89 -0.44 1.42
N LEU A 83 1.23 -1.73 1.34
CA LEU A 83 1.43 -2.40 0.06
C LEU A 83 0.15 -2.53 -0.76
N LEU A 84 -0.99 -2.91 -0.16
CA LEU A 84 -2.27 -3.00 -0.86
C LEU A 84 -2.72 -1.65 -1.45
N SER A 85 -2.42 -0.55 -0.74
CA SER A 85 -2.73 0.80 -1.24
C SER A 85 -1.82 1.26 -2.38
N SER A 86 -0.63 0.65 -2.51
CA SER A 86 0.34 0.94 -3.57
C SER A 86 -0.04 0.35 -4.93
N PHE A 87 -1.03 -0.56 -4.99
CA PHE A 87 -1.57 -1.04 -6.26
C PHE A 87 -2.33 0.08 -6.97
N SER A 88 -2.00 0.32 -8.25
CA SER A 88 -2.77 1.22 -9.11
C SER A 88 -4.24 0.80 -9.16
N PRO A 89 -5.21 1.74 -9.22
CA PRO A 89 -6.64 1.43 -9.37
C PRO A 89 -6.93 0.42 -10.50
N LEU A 90 -6.22 0.52 -11.63
CA LEU A 90 -6.36 -0.38 -12.77
C LEU A 90 -5.94 -1.84 -12.46
N ILE A 91 -5.10 -2.04 -11.45
CA ILE A 91 -4.59 -3.36 -11.03
C ILE A 91 -5.46 -3.93 -9.90
N LYS A 92 -6.20 -3.09 -9.15
CA LYS A 92 -7.05 -3.52 -8.02
C LYS A 92 -8.19 -4.47 -8.42
N GLU A 93 -8.57 -4.49 -9.70
CA GLU A 93 -9.55 -5.44 -10.23
C GLU A 93 -8.91 -6.72 -10.81
N GLY A 94 -7.59 -6.70 -10.99
CA GLY A 94 -6.82 -7.77 -11.63
C GLY A 94 -6.47 -8.93 -10.69
N GLU A 95 -6.08 -10.06 -11.29
CA GLU A 95 -5.76 -11.30 -10.59
C GLU A 95 -4.59 -11.15 -9.60
N LEU A 96 -3.60 -10.33 -9.93
CA LEU A 96 -2.46 -10.06 -9.04
C LEU A 96 -2.91 -9.41 -7.72
N TYR A 97 -3.82 -8.44 -7.77
CA TYR A 97 -4.35 -7.82 -6.56
C TYR A 97 -5.14 -8.82 -5.73
N LYS A 98 -6.00 -9.63 -6.36
CA LYS A 98 -6.78 -10.66 -5.65
C LYS A 98 -5.88 -11.69 -4.96
N ARG A 99 -4.82 -12.16 -5.65
CA ARG A 99 -3.82 -13.06 -5.06
C ARG A 99 -3.15 -12.42 -3.85
N PHE A 100 -2.73 -11.17 -3.97
CA PHE A 100 -2.09 -10.45 -2.86
C PHE A 100 -3.05 -10.19 -1.69
N GLU A 101 -4.30 -9.76 -1.95
CA GLU A 101 -5.35 -9.62 -0.92
C GLU A 101 -5.58 -10.95 -0.19
N ASN A 102 -5.60 -12.07 -0.93
CA ASN A 102 -5.80 -13.41 -0.37
C ASN A 102 -4.65 -13.89 0.53
N LEU A 103 -3.43 -13.39 0.33
CA LEU A 103 -2.28 -13.67 1.19
C LEU A 103 -2.28 -12.79 2.45
N SER A 104 -2.88 -11.60 2.36
CA SER A 104 -2.89 -10.62 3.43
C SER A 104 -3.79 -11.03 4.62
N PRO A 105 -3.60 -10.45 5.82
CA PRO A 105 -4.53 -10.60 6.95
C PRO A 105 -5.92 -10.00 6.69
N PHE A 106 -6.10 -9.32 5.56
CA PHE A 106 -7.33 -8.68 5.15
C PHE A 106 -8.16 -9.49 4.15
N LYS A 107 -7.82 -10.76 3.89
CA LYS A 107 -8.61 -11.64 3.05
C LYS A 107 -10.11 -11.55 3.36
N GLY A 108 -10.90 -11.16 2.37
CA GLY A 108 -12.36 -11.01 2.50
C GLY A 108 -12.81 -9.78 3.28
N LYS A 109 -11.92 -8.79 3.46
CA LYS A 109 -12.20 -7.52 4.14
C LYS A 109 -11.94 -6.36 3.16
N ILE A 110 -12.62 -5.25 3.37
CA ILE A 110 -12.35 -3.97 2.73
C ILE A 110 -11.41 -3.22 3.66
N VAL A 111 -10.34 -2.66 3.10
CA VAL A 111 -9.32 -1.91 3.84
C VAL A 111 -9.32 -0.48 3.31
N MET A 112 -9.45 0.48 4.21
CA MET A 112 -9.43 1.90 3.87
C MET A 112 -8.43 2.64 4.75
N GLY A 113 -7.45 3.28 4.11
CA GLY A 113 -6.61 4.27 4.77
C GLY A 113 -7.37 5.59 4.89
N VAL A 114 -7.42 6.14 6.09
CA VAL A 114 -8.07 7.39 6.42
C VAL A 114 -7.00 8.33 6.97
N ASN A 115 -6.78 9.45 6.29
CA ASN A 115 -5.79 10.45 6.71
C ASN A 115 -6.50 11.79 6.94
N TYR A 116 -6.57 12.21 8.19
CA TYR A 116 -7.11 13.51 8.58
C TYR A 116 -5.97 14.51 8.70
N GLY A 117 -5.95 15.55 7.88
CA GLY A 117 -5.02 16.68 8.04
C GLY A 117 -5.52 17.70 9.08
N ASN A 118 -5.51 18.98 8.73
CA ASN A 118 -6.12 20.10 9.46
C ASN A 118 -7.66 20.00 9.61
N GLY A 119 -8.20 18.82 9.92
CA GLY A 119 -9.63 18.52 9.99
C GLY A 119 -10.24 18.05 8.67
N PHE A 120 -9.46 17.95 7.59
CA PHE A 120 -9.92 17.48 6.28
C PHE A 120 -9.51 16.03 6.04
N LEU A 121 -10.43 15.26 5.47
CA LEU A 121 -10.18 13.91 5.01
C LEU A 121 -9.55 13.94 3.61
N ILE A 122 -8.39 13.32 3.45
CA ILE A 122 -7.81 13.04 2.12
C ILE A 122 -8.21 11.62 1.74
N ASN A 123 -9.24 11.46 0.91
CA ASN A 123 -9.70 10.14 0.43
C ASN A 123 -9.94 10.15 -1.08
N THR A 124 -9.72 9.01 -1.72
CA THR A 124 -10.00 8.73 -3.13
C THR A 124 -11.48 8.41 -3.43
N ALA A 125 -12.36 8.43 -2.41
CA ALA A 125 -13.80 8.22 -2.58
C ALA A 125 -14.61 9.12 -1.62
N GLU A 126 -15.07 10.28 -2.11
CA GLU A 126 -15.69 11.36 -1.30
C GLU A 126 -16.90 10.91 -0.48
N ILE A 127 -17.81 10.10 -1.05
CA ILE A 127 -19.05 9.67 -0.37
C ILE A 127 -18.76 8.71 0.79
N ALA A 128 -17.80 7.79 0.61
CA ALA A 128 -17.38 6.88 1.69
C ALA A 128 -16.71 7.65 2.84
N GLY A 129 -16.09 8.79 2.54
CA GLY A 129 -15.37 9.60 3.50
C GLY A 129 -16.24 10.24 4.60
N ILE A 130 -17.40 10.78 4.25
CA ILE A 130 -18.32 11.40 5.22
C ILE A 130 -18.90 10.35 6.16
N LEU A 131 -19.36 9.22 5.60
CA LEU A 131 -19.91 8.11 6.39
C LEU A 131 -18.88 7.57 7.38
N ILE A 132 -17.66 7.31 6.92
CA ILE A 132 -16.59 6.80 7.79
C ILE A 132 -16.20 7.82 8.85
N THR A 133 -16.19 9.11 8.53
CA THR A 133 -15.90 10.17 9.52
C THR A 133 -16.92 10.17 10.65
N ASN A 134 -18.21 10.03 10.33
CA ASN A 134 -19.25 9.98 11.37
C ASN A 134 -19.11 8.73 12.25
N VAL A 135 -18.89 7.57 11.64
CA VAL A 135 -18.69 6.32 12.40
C VAL A 135 -17.46 6.42 13.31
N LEU A 136 -16.34 6.99 12.82
CA LEU A 136 -15.15 7.19 13.63
C LEU A 136 -15.41 8.09 14.85
N ARG A 137 -16.18 9.18 14.67
CA ARG A 137 -16.57 10.07 15.77
C ARG A 137 -17.48 9.37 16.78
N GLU A 138 -18.47 8.62 16.31
CA GLU A 138 -19.36 7.82 17.18
C GLU A 138 -18.58 6.78 17.99
N MET A 139 -17.50 6.23 17.42
CA MET A 139 -16.57 5.33 18.10
C MET A 139 -15.54 6.05 19.00
N GLY A 140 -15.58 7.39 19.08
CA GLY A 140 -14.69 8.19 19.94
C GLY A 140 -13.31 8.52 19.35
N TYR A 141 -13.07 8.27 18.06
CA TYR A 141 -11.80 8.60 17.41
C TYR A 141 -11.72 10.08 17.00
N LYS A 142 -10.51 10.64 17.02
CA LYS A 142 -10.24 12.03 16.63
C LYS A 142 -10.19 12.15 15.11
N THR A 143 -11.09 12.90 14.51
CA THR A 143 -11.09 13.12 13.05
C THR A 143 -10.42 14.44 12.66
N HIS A 144 -9.33 14.81 13.33
CA HIS A 144 -8.59 16.07 13.16
C HIS A 144 -7.14 15.92 13.63
N GLN A 145 -6.30 16.93 13.42
CA GLN A 145 -4.89 16.99 13.90
C GLN A 145 -3.99 15.86 13.35
N TYR A 146 -3.94 15.71 12.03
CA TYR A 146 -2.95 14.82 11.36
C TYR A 146 -3.09 13.33 11.70
N GLN A 147 -4.25 12.92 12.20
CA GLN A 147 -4.51 11.53 12.60
C GLN A 147 -4.69 10.61 11.41
N LYS A 148 -4.08 9.43 11.49
CA LYS A 148 -4.16 8.39 10.45
C LYS A 148 -4.77 7.13 11.03
N TYR A 149 -5.76 6.60 10.33
CA TYR A 149 -6.43 5.37 10.69
C TYR A 149 -6.42 4.38 9.55
N LEU A 150 -6.34 3.10 9.91
CA LEU A 150 -6.67 2.00 9.04
C LEU A 150 -8.03 1.43 9.45
N VAL A 151 -9.02 1.58 8.57
CA VAL A 151 -10.37 1.08 8.78
C VAL A 151 -10.52 -0.25 8.04
N VAL A 152 -10.89 -1.29 8.77
CA VAL A 152 -11.01 -2.66 8.26
C VAL A 152 -12.46 -3.12 8.42
N ILE A 153 -13.13 -3.36 7.30
CA ILE A 153 -14.55 -3.68 7.23
C ILE A 153 -14.72 -5.10 6.65
N PRO A 154 -15.25 -6.08 7.41
CA PRO A 154 -15.55 -7.39 6.84
C PRO A 154 -16.58 -7.29 5.69
N LYS A 155 -16.31 -7.89 4.52
CA LYS A 155 -17.21 -7.80 3.34
C LYS A 155 -18.62 -8.35 3.61
N ARG A 156 -18.76 -9.26 4.57
CA ARG A 156 -20.03 -9.93 4.91
C ARG A 156 -20.79 -9.28 6.07
N ASP A 157 -20.14 -8.42 6.84
CA ASP A 157 -20.72 -7.83 8.05
C ASP A 157 -20.02 -6.52 8.41
N ALA A 158 -20.53 -5.43 7.84
CA ALA A 158 -19.95 -4.10 8.06
C ALA A 158 -20.05 -3.64 9.52
N LYS A 159 -20.94 -4.23 10.33
CA LYS A 159 -21.08 -3.88 11.76
C LYS A 159 -19.89 -4.33 12.60
N LYS A 160 -19.09 -5.27 12.10
CA LYS A 160 -17.85 -5.76 12.74
C LYS A 160 -16.61 -5.00 12.26
N MET A 161 -16.80 -3.76 11.80
CA MET A 161 -15.69 -2.88 11.47
C MET A 161 -14.77 -2.69 12.68
N ARG A 162 -13.47 -2.61 12.41
CA ARG A 162 -12.46 -2.21 13.39
C ARG A 162 -11.56 -1.13 12.83
N VAL A 163 -10.99 -0.35 13.74
CA VAL A 163 -10.15 0.80 13.45
C VAL A 163 -8.81 0.58 14.12
N ILE A 164 -7.72 0.86 13.40
CA ILE A 164 -6.35 0.78 13.90
C ILE A 164 -5.75 2.17 13.75
N GLU A 165 -5.24 2.74 14.85
CA GLU A 165 -4.52 4.00 14.82
C GLU A 165 -3.11 3.77 14.24
N VAL A 166 -2.78 4.55 13.21
CA VAL A 166 -1.48 4.49 12.54
C VAL A 166 -0.63 5.62 13.11
N LYS A 167 0.29 5.27 14.01
CA LYS A 167 1.28 6.22 14.54
C LYS A 167 2.36 6.48 13.50
N GLU A 168 2.71 7.75 13.28
CA GLU A 168 3.93 8.06 12.55
C GLU A 168 5.12 7.50 13.35
N LYS A 169 6.02 6.80 12.67
CA LYS A 169 7.31 6.47 13.25
C LYS A 169 8.15 7.74 13.15
N ASP A 170 8.55 8.26 14.32
CA ASP A 170 9.52 9.35 14.45
C ASP A 170 10.84 8.99 13.74
#